data_AF-A0A0S2YRG3-F1
#
_entry.id   AF-A0A0S2YRG3-F1
#
_cell.length_a   1.000
_cell.length_b   1.000
_cell.length_c   1.000
_cell.angle_alpha   90.00
_cell.angle_beta   90.00
_cell.angle_gamma   90.00
#
_symmetry.space_group_name_H-M   'P 1'
#
loop_
_entity.id
_entity.type
_entity.pdbx_description
1 polymer ?
#
loop_
_entity_poly.entity_id
_entity_poly.type
_entity_poly.pdbx_seq_one_letter_code
_entity_poly.pdbx_strand_id
1 'polypeptide(L)'
;MEMTTRSYIFFFIVSSTALLLLLPGRCEGGPICSSLNEVLPEMLQAPCRHGVVMDWCGNARCAKGPGETCGGRWNVKGSCGKGMYCVCGYCAGCSWDLQCALGRFC
;
A
#
# COMPACT_ATOMS: atom_id res chain seq x y z
N MET A 1 -2.72 44.97 -36.93
CA MET A 1 -1.85 44.15 -36.06
C MET A 1 -2.08 42.70 -36.46
N GLU A 2 -1.37 42.20 -37.48
CA GLU A 2 -1.50 40.80 -37.91
C GLU A 2 -0.52 39.96 -37.11
N MET A 3 -1.06 39.23 -36.14
CA MET A 3 -0.30 38.32 -35.32
C MET A 3 0.01 37.08 -36.17
N THR A 4 1.28 36.87 -36.50
CA THR A 4 1.70 35.80 -37.41
C THR A 4 1.44 34.41 -36.82
N THR A 5 1.01 33.45 -37.65
CA THR A 5 0.70 32.05 -37.27
C THR A 5 1.84 31.37 -36.51
N ARG A 6 3.09 31.76 -36.80
CA ARG A 6 4.31 31.33 -36.08
C ARG A 6 4.28 31.70 -34.60
N SER A 7 3.73 32.87 -34.26
CA SER A 7 3.63 33.34 -32.89
C SER A 7 2.65 32.47 -32.07
N TYR A 8 1.51 32.10 -32.65
CA TYR A 8 0.54 31.19 -32.01
C TYR A 8 1.14 29.82 -31.71
N ILE A 9 1.83 29.21 -32.67
CA ILE A 9 2.46 27.89 -32.50
C ILE A 9 3.46 27.92 -31.34
N PHE A 10 4.25 29.00 -31.23
CA PHE A 10 5.20 29.16 -30.13
C PHE A 10 4.52 29.24 -28.76
N PHE A 11 3.47 30.05 -28.63
CA PHE A 11 2.71 30.15 -27.37
C PHE A 11 2.06 28.82 -26.96
N PHE A 12 1.49 28.07 -27.92
CA PHE A 12 0.90 26.77 -27.65
C PHE A 12 1.92 25.75 -27.16
N ILE A 13 3.12 25.71 -27.75
CA ILE A 13 4.20 24.82 -27.33
C ILE A 13 4.66 25.17 -25.90
N VAL A 14 4.92 26.45 -25.62
CA VAL A 14 5.39 26.92 -24.30
C VAL A 14 4.34 26.66 -23.22
N SER A 15 3.06 26.92 -23.50
CA SER A 15 1.97 26.63 -22.57
C SER A 15 1.85 25.13 -22.27
N SER A 16 2.00 24.29 -23.30
CA SER A 16 1.85 22.84 -23.14
C SER A 16 3.01 22.23 -22.34
N THR A 17 4.25 22.67 -22.59
CA THR A 17 5.41 22.22 -21.81
C THR A 17 5.36 22.73 -20.37
N ALA A 18 4.93 23.97 -20.14
CA ALA A 18 4.70 24.50 -18.80
C ALA A 18 3.64 23.68 -18.05
N LEU A 19 2.52 23.32 -18.70
CA LEU A 19 1.49 22.47 -18.11
C LEU A 19 2.02 21.07 -17.75
N LEU A 20 2.81 20.46 -18.63
CA LEU A 20 3.47 19.16 -18.39
C LEU A 20 4.43 19.21 -17.21
N LEU A 21 5.14 20.31 -16.99
CA LEU A 21 6.05 20.50 -15.84
C LEU A 21 5.32 20.76 -14.52
N LEU A 22 4.10 21.28 -14.57
CA LEU A 22 3.25 21.50 -13.39
C LEU A 22 2.48 20.24 -12.96
N LEU A 23 2.46 19.20 -13.79
CA LEU A 23 1.96 17.90 -13.36
C LEU A 23 2.96 17.31 -12.36
N PRO A 24 2.59 17.11 -11.08
CA PRO A 24 3.47 16.44 -10.15
C PRO A 24 3.68 15.02 -10.65
N GLY A 25 4.90 14.73 -11.13
CA GLY A 25 5.35 13.37 -11.37
C GLY A 25 5.28 12.62 -10.04
N ARG A 26 4.22 11.83 -9.84
CA ARG A 26 4.12 10.95 -8.68
C ARG A 26 5.05 9.77 -8.91
N CYS A 27 6.34 9.97 -8.65
CA CYS A 27 7.28 8.87 -8.47
C CYS A 27 6.99 8.25 -7.10
N GLU A 28 6.08 7.28 -7.04
CA GLU A 28 5.88 6.49 -5.83
C GLU A 28 7.00 5.45 -5.72
N GLY A 29 8.06 5.80 -4.99
CA GLY A 29 9.09 4.83 -4.59
C GLY A 29 8.56 3.92 -3.47
N GLY A 30 8.69 2.61 -3.68
CA GLY A 30 8.48 1.60 -2.63
C GLY A 30 9.71 1.44 -1.73
N PRO A 31 9.55 0.93 -0.49
CA PRO A 31 10.69 0.55 0.33
C PRO A 31 11.47 -0.58 -0.34
N ILE A 32 12.78 -0.58 -0.15
CA ILE A 32 13.65 -1.67 -0.61
C ILE A 32 13.36 -2.91 0.24
N CYS A 33 13.22 -4.05 -0.41
CA CYS A 33 13.02 -5.34 0.22
C CYS A 33 14.37 -5.94 0.62
N SER A 34 14.52 -6.35 1.88
CA SER A 34 15.72 -7.10 2.34
C SER A 34 15.75 -8.52 1.77
N SER A 35 14.59 -9.14 1.60
CA SER A 35 14.39 -10.43 0.94
C SER A 35 13.12 -10.40 0.09
N LEU A 36 13.07 -11.24 -0.95
CA LEU A 36 11.96 -11.33 -1.89
C LEU A 36 11.43 -12.76 -1.94
N ASN A 37 10.11 -12.93 -1.80
CA ASN A 37 9.44 -14.24 -1.84
C ASN A 37 9.99 -15.28 -0.85
N GLU A 38 10.50 -14.81 0.29
CA GLU A 38 11.01 -15.69 1.34
C GLU A 38 9.84 -16.35 2.08
N VAL A 39 9.80 -17.68 2.05
CA VAL A 39 8.88 -18.50 2.86
C VAL A 39 9.71 -19.16 3.95
N LEU A 40 9.81 -18.50 5.11
CA LEU A 40 10.65 -19.00 6.20
C LEU A 40 10.06 -20.32 6.75
N PRO A 41 10.82 -21.43 6.78
CA PRO A 41 10.35 -22.72 7.28
C PRO A 41 9.97 -22.70 8.77
N GLU A 42 10.42 -21.71 9.54
CA GLU A 42 10.00 -21.51 10.94
C GLU A 42 8.51 -21.13 11.06
N MET A 43 7.91 -20.52 10.02
CA MET A 43 6.46 -20.28 9.94
C MET A 43 5.66 -21.59 9.77
N LEU A 44 6.34 -22.69 9.41
CA LEU A 44 5.78 -24.05 9.37
C LEU A 44 5.87 -24.73 10.75
N GLN A 45 6.82 -24.31 11.60
CA GLN A 45 7.14 -24.92 12.89
C GLN A 45 6.48 -24.20 14.08
N ALA A 46 6.23 -22.89 13.98
CA ALA A 46 5.36 -22.14 14.88
C ALA A 46 4.11 -21.70 14.11
N PRO A 47 2.93 -22.28 14.37
CA PRO A 47 1.73 -21.93 13.61
C PRO A 47 1.37 -20.47 13.88
N CYS A 48 1.48 -19.62 12.86
CA CYS A 48 1.00 -18.26 12.94
C CYS A 48 -0.47 -18.27 13.39
N ARG A 49 -0.74 -17.68 14.56
CA ARG A 49 -2.06 -17.75 15.22
C ARG A 49 -3.22 -17.34 14.30
N HIS A 50 -3.01 -16.33 13.46
CA HIS A 50 -4.03 -15.81 12.55
C HIS A 50 -3.77 -16.15 11.07
N GLY A 51 -2.95 -17.18 10.84
CA GLY A 51 -2.52 -17.61 9.51
C GLY A 51 -1.35 -16.79 8.95
N VAL A 52 -1.06 -17.02 7.68
CA VAL A 52 0.07 -16.43 6.95
C VAL A 52 -0.47 -15.49 5.87
N VAL A 53 0.20 -14.35 5.69
CA VAL A 53 -0.09 -13.33 4.66
C VAL A 53 1.21 -12.96 3.95
N MET A 54 1.09 -12.44 2.73
CA MET A 54 2.24 -11.91 2.00
C MET A 54 2.42 -10.42 2.32
N ASP A 55 3.65 -10.02 2.62
CA ASP A 55 4.02 -8.62 2.71
C ASP A 55 4.18 -7.98 1.31
N TRP A 56 4.46 -6.68 1.28
CA TRP A 56 4.71 -5.93 0.03
C TRP A 56 5.83 -6.53 -0.83
N CYS A 57 6.81 -7.18 -0.21
CA CYS A 57 7.94 -7.83 -0.86
C CYS A 57 7.64 -9.28 -1.26
N GLY A 58 6.41 -9.74 -1.08
CA GLY A 58 6.01 -11.12 -1.35
C GLY A 58 6.53 -12.13 -0.34
N ASN A 59 7.10 -11.71 0.80
CA ASN A 59 7.54 -12.66 1.82
C ASN A 59 6.36 -13.13 2.66
N ALA A 60 6.41 -14.39 3.08
CA ALA A 60 5.42 -14.96 4.00
C ALA A 60 5.65 -14.42 5.41
N ARG A 61 4.63 -13.79 6.00
CA ARG A 61 4.64 -13.24 7.35
C ARG A 61 3.41 -13.71 8.13
N CYS A 62 3.52 -13.78 9.46
CA CYS A 62 2.34 -14.01 10.29
C CYS A 62 1.34 -12.86 10.17
N ALA A 63 0.08 -13.22 10.01
CA ALA A 63 -1.00 -12.26 9.91
C ALA A 63 -1.34 -11.64 11.26
N LYS A 64 -1.86 -10.42 11.22
CA LYS A 64 -2.32 -9.67 12.39
C LYS A 64 -3.70 -10.11 12.85
N GLY A 65 -3.88 -10.13 14.16
CA GLY A 65 -5.12 -10.50 14.86
C GLY A 65 -6.07 -9.33 15.11
N PRO A 66 -7.25 -9.59 15.69
CA PRO A 66 -8.26 -8.57 15.96
C PRO A 66 -7.72 -7.46 16.87
N GLY A 67 -7.91 -6.20 16.46
CA GLY A 67 -7.46 -5.03 17.21
C GLY A 67 -5.96 -4.74 17.15
N GLU A 68 -5.16 -5.59 16.51
CA GLU A 68 -3.74 -5.32 16.28
C GLU A 68 -3.53 -4.25 15.21
N THR A 69 -2.40 -3.55 15.27
CA THR A 69 -2.04 -2.54 14.27
C THR A 69 -1.75 -3.17 12.90
N CYS A 70 -2.24 -2.53 11.84
CA CYS A 70 -2.08 -2.97 10.45
C CYS A 70 -1.94 -1.79 9.49
N GLY A 71 -1.65 -2.09 8.22
CA GLY A 71 -1.62 -1.12 7.13
C GLY A 71 -0.38 -0.23 7.15
N GLY A 72 -0.58 1.08 7.00
CA GLY A 72 0.48 2.00 6.65
C GLY A 72 0.86 1.90 5.16
N ARG A 73 1.65 2.86 4.67
CA ARG A 73 2.09 2.85 3.27
C ARG A 73 2.82 1.54 2.99
N TRP A 74 2.44 0.83 1.93
CA TRP A 74 2.98 -0.49 1.57
C TRP A 74 2.77 -1.60 2.62
N ASN A 75 1.76 -1.48 3.50
CA ASN A 75 1.48 -2.46 4.55
C ASN A 75 2.66 -2.75 5.49
N VAL A 76 3.53 -1.76 5.73
CA VAL A 76 4.70 -1.90 6.63
C VAL A 76 4.34 -2.27 8.07
N LYS A 77 3.10 -1.98 8.51
CA LYS A 77 2.60 -2.38 9.84
C LYS A 77 2.01 -3.80 9.84
N GLY A 78 1.98 -4.48 8.69
CA GLY A 78 1.44 -5.81 8.50
C GLY A 78 0.01 -5.83 7.98
N SER A 79 -0.43 -7.04 7.63
CA SER A 79 -1.76 -7.32 7.07
C SER A 79 -2.56 -8.20 8.02
N CYS A 80 -3.88 -7.98 8.06
CA CYS A 80 -4.79 -8.76 8.90
C CYS A 80 -4.96 -10.19 8.36
N GLY A 81 -5.20 -11.13 9.27
CA GLY A 81 -5.54 -12.51 8.93
C GLY A 81 -6.90 -12.67 8.25
N LYS A 82 -7.20 -13.90 7.83
CA LYS A 82 -8.45 -14.25 7.14
C LYS A 82 -9.69 -13.84 7.96
N GLY A 83 -10.67 -13.23 7.27
CA GLY A 83 -11.94 -12.77 7.89
C GLY A 83 -11.87 -11.36 8.50
N MET A 84 -10.70 -10.71 8.46
CA MET A 84 -10.48 -9.38 8.98
C MET A 84 -10.00 -8.42 7.89
N TYR A 85 -10.14 -7.12 8.13
CA TYR A 85 -9.69 -6.05 7.26
C TYR A 85 -9.05 -4.93 8.08
N CYS A 86 -8.19 -4.13 7.44
CA CYS A 86 -7.51 -3.03 8.10
C CYS A 86 -8.34 -1.74 8.01
N VAL A 87 -8.75 -1.18 9.15
CA VAL A 87 -9.48 0.09 9.22
C VAL A 87 -8.87 0.96 10.32
N CYS A 88 -8.63 2.23 10.01
CA CYS A 88 -7.97 3.17 10.93
C CYS A 88 -6.63 2.68 11.50
N GLY A 89 -5.91 1.84 10.75
CA GLY A 89 -4.64 1.25 11.18
C GLY A 89 -4.78 0.12 12.18
N TYR A 90 -5.96 -0.46 12.36
CA TYR A 90 -6.22 -1.60 13.21
C TYR A 90 -7.05 -2.68 12.50
N CYS A 91 -6.82 -3.95 12.83
CA CYS A 91 -7.59 -5.04 12.27
C CYS A 91 -8.99 -5.08 12.88
N ALA A 92 -10.01 -5.07 12.03
CA ALA A 92 -11.42 -5.23 12.38
C ALA A 92 -12.04 -6.40 11.61
N GLY A 93 -13.20 -6.88 12.07
CA GLY A 93 -13.83 -8.11 11.60
C GLY A 93 -13.60 -9.26 12.57
N CYS A 94 -13.83 -10.49 12.09
CA CYS A 94 -13.73 -11.69 12.92
C CYS A 94 -12.68 -12.63 12.34
N SER A 95 -11.78 -13.08 13.19
CA SER A 95 -10.77 -14.08 12.84
C SER A 95 -11.38 -15.48 12.73
N TRP A 96 -10.58 -16.43 12.22
CA TRP A 96 -10.99 -17.83 12.10
C TRP A 96 -11.25 -18.50 13.46
N ASP A 97 -10.58 -18.05 14.52
CA ASP A 97 -10.82 -18.47 15.91
C ASP A 97 -11.97 -17.71 16.59
N LEU A 98 -12.85 -17.09 15.79
CA LEU A 98 -14.07 -16.38 16.22
C LEU A 98 -13.82 -15.20 17.17
N GLN A 99 -12.60 -14.68 17.21
CA GLN A 99 -12.29 -13.45 17.93
C GLN A 99 -12.60 -12.25 17.03
N CYS A 100 -13.43 -11.33 17.52
CA CYS A 100 -13.87 -10.19 16.74
C CYS A 100 -13.38 -8.87 17.33
N ALA A 101 -13.01 -7.94 16.45
CA ALA A 101 -12.74 -6.56 16.81
C ALA A 101 -13.62 -5.63 15.98
N LEU A 102 -14.23 -4.65 16.66
CA LEU A 102 -15.03 -3.62 16.02
C LEU A 102 -14.13 -2.67 15.24
N GLY A 103 -14.63 -2.20 14.10
CA GLY A 103 -14.02 -1.11 13.35
C GLY A 103 -13.94 0.16 14.20
N ARG A 104 -12.91 0.97 13.97
CA ARG A 104 -12.79 2.30 14.56
C ARG A 104 -13.23 3.36 13.54
N PHE A 105 -13.63 4.52 14.04
CA PHE A 105 -13.88 5.70 13.22
C PHE A 105 -12.66 6.61 13.22
N CYS A 106 -12.21 6.91 12.01
CA CYS A 106 -11.19 7.87 11.60
C CYS A 106 -11.62 8.36 10.20
#